data_AF-A9U8F3-F1
#
_entry.id   AF-A9U8F3-F1
#
_cell.length_a   1.000
_cell.length_b   1.000
_cell.length_c   1.000
_cell.angle_alpha   90.00
_cell.angle_beta   90.00
_cell.angle_gamma   90.00
#
_symmetry.space_group_name_H-M   'P 1'
#
loop_
_entity.id
_entity.type
_entity.pdbx_description
1 polymer ?
#
loop_
_entity_poly.entity_id
_entity_poly.type
_entity_poly.pdbx_seq_one_letter_code
_entity_poly.pdbx_strand_id
1 'polypeptide(L)'
;MNKQMFAHLRELKIDLDKQGLAKFEKMLEQILETYMTSFPQLDVFASYKEMVTDEGLLRKLVTAEVDDQVLQDVCQSSRNLFADERLEAEDIAPLLYLQHIVEGMNKAEHFDHTVIDEAQDLSALEIAVVSLATKNQSLTIVGDIAQGIHSYRGIHAWEELTQGIFQKLRPSYYTLSQSYRSTIEIMKCANEVLRQIELPETVLAKPVLRHGDKPIMVSPATREKLWEDVAKRVEEYRAQGFQTIAIVTKTIGASKKAQKGLQGKIEDMTLLSSKDNQFPGGVTVMPAYLTKGFAV
;
A
#
# COMPACT_ATOMS: atom_id res chain seq x y z
N MET A 1 14.57 -31.36 -23.80
CA MET A 1 14.26 -32.32 -22.74
C MET A 1 15.02 -33.66 -22.88
N ASN A 2 16.25 -33.70 -23.44
CA ASN A 2 16.76 -34.92 -24.08
C ASN A 2 18.07 -35.55 -23.51
N LYS A 3 18.63 -35.07 -22.40
CA LYS A 3 19.83 -35.72 -21.77
C LYS A 3 19.54 -36.35 -20.41
N GLN A 4 18.72 -35.69 -19.57
CA GLN A 4 18.33 -36.20 -18.25
C GLN A 4 17.41 -37.43 -18.36
N MET A 5 16.45 -37.42 -19.28
CA MET A 5 15.58 -38.58 -19.53
C MET A 5 16.39 -39.82 -19.94
N PHE A 6 17.42 -39.65 -20.78
CA PHE A 6 18.33 -40.73 -21.18
C PHE A 6 19.16 -41.30 -20.03
N ALA A 7 19.62 -40.45 -19.12
CA ALA A 7 20.35 -40.89 -17.93
C ALA A 7 19.44 -41.72 -17.03
N HIS A 8 18.19 -41.27 -16.82
CA HIS A 8 17.22 -41.95 -15.97
C HIS A 8 16.73 -43.28 -16.56
N LEU A 9 16.48 -43.34 -17.87
CA LEU A 9 16.10 -44.59 -18.55
C LEU A 9 17.23 -45.65 -18.49
N ARG A 10 18.51 -45.22 -18.58
CA ARG A 10 19.65 -46.11 -18.40
C ARG A 10 19.82 -46.60 -16.96
N GLU A 11 19.58 -45.74 -15.96
CA GLU A 11 19.56 -46.16 -14.54
C GLU A 11 18.50 -47.24 -14.29
N LEU A 12 17.36 -47.14 -14.97
CA LEU A 12 16.29 -48.14 -14.93
C LEU A 12 16.56 -49.38 -15.80
N LYS A 13 17.72 -49.48 -16.45
CA LYS A 13 18.10 -50.54 -17.41
C LYS A 13 17.11 -50.71 -18.58
N ILE A 14 16.43 -49.65 -18.96
CA ILE A 14 15.53 -49.63 -20.11
C ILE A 14 16.35 -49.21 -21.33
N ASP A 15 16.70 -50.18 -22.18
CA ASP A 15 17.47 -49.94 -23.40
C ASP A 15 16.51 -49.88 -24.60
N LEU A 16 16.22 -48.67 -25.08
CA LEU A 16 15.35 -48.43 -26.21
C LEU A 16 16.20 -48.10 -27.45
N ASP A 17 15.92 -48.77 -28.56
CA ASP A 17 16.47 -48.37 -29.85
C ASP A 17 15.87 -47.02 -30.31
N LYS A 18 16.40 -46.47 -31.41
CA LYS A 18 15.99 -45.16 -31.91
C LYS A 18 14.48 -45.09 -32.27
N GLN A 19 13.88 -46.21 -32.68
CA GLN A 19 12.44 -46.28 -32.98
C GLN A 19 11.60 -46.39 -31.70
N GLY A 20 12.05 -47.17 -30.72
CA GLY A 20 11.45 -47.32 -29.41
C GLY A 20 11.40 -46.01 -28.63
N LEU A 21 12.48 -45.21 -28.68
CA LEU A 21 12.53 -43.86 -28.11
C LEU A 21 11.50 -42.92 -28.73
N ALA A 22 11.42 -42.86 -30.07
CA ALA A 22 10.45 -42.02 -30.76
C ALA A 22 9.00 -42.43 -30.43
N LYS A 23 8.74 -43.74 -30.29
CA LYS A 23 7.43 -44.25 -29.88
C LYS A 23 7.11 -43.90 -28.42
N PHE A 24 8.10 -43.97 -27.53
CA PHE A 24 7.97 -43.60 -26.13
C PHE A 24 7.72 -42.10 -25.95
N GLU A 25 8.48 -41.24 -26.64
CA GLU A 25 8.25 -39.78 -26.65
C GLU A 25 6.83 -39.44 -27.12
N LYS A 26 6.36 -40.07 -28.21
CA LYS A 26 5.00 -39.86 -28.71
C LYS A 26 3.92 -40.35 -27.74
N MET A 27 4.16 -41.46 -27.04
CA MET A 27 3.25 -41.94 -25.98
C MET A 27 3.24 -40.97 -24.79
N LEU A 28 4.40 -40.44 -24.40
CA LEU A 28 4.50 -39.42 -23.35
C LEU A 28 3.75 -38.15 -23.73
N GLU A 29 3.90 -37.66 -24.95
CA GLU A 29 3.14 -36.52 -25.47
C GLU A 29 1.63 -36.78 -25.42
N GLN A 30 1.17 -37.94 -25.86
CA GLN A 30 -0.25 -38.31 -25.78
C GLN A 30 -0.77 -38.42 -24.34
N ILE A 31 0.02 -39.01 -23.44
CA ILE A 31 -0.34 -39.10 -22.01
C ILE A 31 -0.41 -37.70 -21.41
N LEU A 32 0.57 -36.84 -21.70
CA LEU A 32 0.61 -35.46 -21.24
C LEU A 32 -0.58 -34.67 -21.80
N GLU A 33 -0.89 -34.79 -23.08
CA GLU A 33 -2.02 -34.11 -23.71
C GLU A 33 -3.35 -34.56 -23.10
N THR A 34 -3.53 -35.87 -22.89
CA THR A 34 -4.71 -36.41 -22.20
C THR A 34 -4.81 -35.90 -20.77
N TYR A 35 -3.69 -35.90 -20.04
CA TYR A 35 -3.61 -35.43 -18.67
C TYR A 35 -3.92 -33.94 -18.58
N MET A 36 -3.31 -33.11 -19.44
CA MET A 36 -3.53 -31.67 -19.52
C MET A 36 -4.96 -31.32 -19.92
N THR A 37 -5.59 -32.10 -20.81
CA THR A 37 -7.00 -31.92 -21.18
C THR A 37 -7.93 -32.27 -20.02
N SER A 38 -7.57 -33.27 -19.20
CA SER A 38 -8.30 -33.63 -17.99
C SER A 38 -7.98 -32.74 -16.78
N PHE A 39 -6.95 -31.89 -16.89
CA PHE A 39 -6.53 -31.03 -15.80
C PHE A 39 -7.56 -29.91 -15.65
N PRO A 40 -8.10 -29.68 -14.44
CA PRO A 40 -9.08 -28.62 -14.24
C PRO A 40 -8.45 -27.28 -14.59
N GLN A 41 -9.05 -26.58 -15.56
CA GLN A 41 -8.70 -25.20 -15.84
C GLN A 41 -9.34 -24.34 -14.76
N LEU A 42 -8.51 -23.75 -13.92
CA LEU A 42 -8.96 -22.85 -12.87
C LEU A 42 -9.10 -21.45 -13.47
N ASP A 43 -10.33 -20.96 -13.59
CA ASP A 43 -10.58 -19.56 -13.87
C ASP A 43 -10.27 -18.75 -12.61
N VAL A 44 -9.16 -18.01 -12.65
CA VAL A 44 -8.64 -17.23 -11.51
C VAL A 44 -9.71 -16.28 -10.96
N PHE A 45 -10.44 -15.59 -11.83
CA PHE A 45 -11.43 -14.61 -11.42
C PHE A 45 -12.66 -15.29 -10.82
N ALA A 46 -13.14 -16.37 -11.44
CA ALA A 46 -14.25 -17.14 -10.90
C ALA A 46 -13.90 -17.75 -9.53
N SER A 47 -12.70 -18.32 -9.38
CA SER A 47 -12.23 -18.88 -8.11
C SER A 47 -12.03 -17.83 -7.03
N TYR A 48 -11.53 -16.64 -7.38
CA TYR A 48 -11.47 -15.52 -6.43
C TYR A 48 -12.87 -15.13 -5.94
N LYS A 49 -13.83 -14.97 -6.87
CA LYS A 49 -15.21 -14.64 -6.52
C LYS A 49 -15.83 -15.69 -5.62
N GLU A 50 -15.66 -16.98 -5.93
CA GLU A 50 -16.13 -18.07 -5.09
C GLU A 50 -15.51 -18.00 -3.68
N MET A 51 -14.18 -17.83 -3.60
CA MET A 51 -13.43 -17.74 -2.35
C MET A 51 -13.97 -16.66 -1.42
N VAL A 52 -14.23 -15.45 -1.93
CA VAL A 52 -14.65 -14.32 -1.09
C VAL A 52 -16.17 -14.23 -0.92
N THR A 53 -16.97 -15.05 -1.61
CA THR A 53 -18.44 -15.05 -1.47
C THR A 53 -19.03 -16.30 -0.85
N ASP A 54 -18.28 -17.38 -0.71
CA ASP A 54 -18.69 -18.58 0.02
C ASP A 54 -18.11 -18.57 1.45
N GLU A 55 -18.97 -18.40 2.44
CA GLU A 55 -18.58 -18.31 3.86
C GLU A 55 -17.95 -19.60 4.37
N GLY A 56 -18.41 -20.76 3.89
CA GLY A 56 -17.91 -22.06 4.30
C GLY A 56 -16.52 -22.36 3.73
N LEU A 57 -16.25 -21.90 2.52
CA LEU A 57 -14.93 -21.94 1.90
C LEU A 57 -14.00 -20.93 2.58
N LEU A 58 -14.42 -19.68 2.73
CA LEU A 58 -13.60 -18.64 3.33
C LEU A 58 -13.20 -19.00 4.76
N ARG A 59 -14.12 -19.56 5.56
CA ARG A 59 -13.84 -20.08 6.91
C ARG A 59 -12.77 -21.17 6.94
N LYS A 60 -12.65 -22.00 5.90
CA LYS A 60 -11.58 -23.02 5.80
C LYS A 60 -10.22 -22.43 5.45
N LEU A 61 -10.20 -21.25 4.83
CA LEU A 61 -8.98 -20.61 4.31
C LEU A 61 -8.40 -19.58 5.28
N VAL A 62 -9.22 -18.97 6.13
CA VAL A 62 -8.76 -18.01 7.14
C VAL A 62 -8.32 -18.68 8.44
N THR A 63 -7.54 -17.97 9.25
CA THR A 63 -7.16 -18.42 10.60
C THR A 63 -8.36 -18.36 11.54
N ALA A 64 -8.31 -19.16 12.62
CA ALA A 64 -9.38 -19.20 13.63
C ALA A 64 -9.55 -17.87 14.41
N GLU A 65 -8.62 -16.94 14.26
CA GLU A 65 -8.64 -15.61 14.89
C GLU A 65 -9.63 -14.65 14.22
N VAL A 66 -10.04 -14.93 12.98
CA VAL A 66 -11.00 -14.10 12.25
C VAL A 66 -12.42 -14.41 12.71
N ASP A 67 -13.15 -13.40 13.18
CA ASP A 67 -14.54 -13.54 13.65
C ASP A 67 -15.47 -14.02 12.51
N ASP A 68 -16.48 -14.82 12.84
CA ASP A 68 -17.54 -15.24 11.93
C ASP A 68 -18.32 -14.05 11.36
N GLN A 69 -18.53 -13.00 12.16
CA GLN A 69 -19.21 -11.78 11.70
C GLN A 69 -18.40 -11.09 10.60
N VAL A 70 -17.07 -11.03 10.74
CA VAL A 70 -16.20 -10.41 9.72
C VAL A 70 -16.30 -11.17 8.41
N LEU A 71 -16.35 -12.50 8.43
CA LEU A 71 -16.52 -13.27 7.20
C LEU A 71 -17.88 -13.05 6.56
N GLN A 72 -18.95 -13.00 7.36
CA GLN A 72 -20.29 -12.71 6.85
C GLN A 72 -20.32 -11.33 6.18
N ASP A 73 -19.69 -10.33 6.81
CA ASP A 73 -19.62 -8.97 6.28
C ASP A 73 -18.81 -8.92 4.97
N VAL A 74 -17.66 -9.59 4.91
CA VAL A 74 -16.83 -9.70 3.69
C VAL A 74 -17.59 -10.42 2.58
N CYS A 75 -18.21 -11.56 2.86
CA CYS A 75 -18.96 -12.31 1.86
C CYS A 75 -20.16 -11.52 1.34
N GLN A 76 -20.91 -10.86 2.23
CA GLN A 76 -22.08 -10.10 1.83
C GLN A 76 -21.70 -8.84 1.04
N SER A 77 -20.67 -8.11 1.47
CA SER A 77 -20.18 -6.93 0.73
C SER A 77 -19.63 -7.32 -0.64
N SER A 78 -18.84 -8.40 -0.73
CA SER A 78 -18.31 -8.92 -2.00
C SER A 78 -19.41 -9.36 -2.95
N ARG A 79 -20.44 -10.07 -2.45
CA ARG A 79 -21.62 -10.45 -3.27
C ARG A 79 -22.31 -9.22 -3.86
N ASN A 80 -22.50 -8.17 -3.06
CA ASN A 80 -23.14 -6.94 -3.52
C ASN A 80 -22.28 -6.23 -4.58
N LEU A 81 -20.97 -6.09 -4.36
CA LEU A 81 -20.04 -5.47 -5.31
C LEU A 81 -20.02 -6.21 -6.65
N PHE A 82 -19.95 -7.54 -6.62
CA PHE A 82 -19.90 -8.33 -7.84
C PHE A 82 -21.23 -8.40 -8.58
N ALA A 83 -22.37 -8.28 -7.88
CA ALA A 83 -23.68 -8.15 -8.51
C ALA A 83 -23.79 -6.85 -9.33
N ASP A 84 -23.08 -5.80 -8.90
CA ASP A 84 -22.95 -4.54 -9.61
C ASP A 84 -21.82 -4.53 -10.66
N GLU A 85 -21.17 -5.68 -10.91
CA GLU A 85 -20.00 -5.81 -11.80
C GLU A 85 -18.82 -4.90 -11.40
N ARG A 86 -18.64 -4.67 -10.10
CA ARG A 86 -17.59 -3.79 -9.55
C ARG A 86 -16.53 -4.58 -8.78
N LEU A 87 -15.33 -4.02 -8.78
CA LEU A 87 -14.20 -4.42 -7.94
C LEU A 87 -13.71 -3.21 -7.14
N GLU A 88 -13.14 -3.49 -5.97
CA GLU A 88 -12.42 -2.52 -5.16
C GLU A 88 -10.90 -2.65 -5.40
N ALA A 89 -10.14 -1.66 -4.93
CA ALA A 89 -8.69 -1.66 -5.13
C ALA A 89 -8.02 -2.82 -4.36
N GLU A 90 -8.63 -3.19 -3.25
CA GLU A 90 -8.23 -4.25 -2.33
C GLU A 90 -8.36 -5.65 -2.96
N ASP A 91 -9.21 -5.82 -3.99
CA ASP A 91 -9.35 -7.08 -4.74
C ASP A 91 -8.16 -7.36 -5.67
N ILE A 92 -7.41 -6.32 -6.05
CA ILE A 92 -6.39 -6.41 -7.10
C ILE A 92 -5.22 -7.30 -6.66
N ALA A 93 -4.71 -7.11 -5.44
CA ALA A 93 -3.55 -7.87 -4.96
C ALA A 93 -3.87 -9.38 -4.78
N PRO A 94 -4.98 -9.78 -4.14
CA PRO A 94 -5.41 -11.18 -4.10
C PRO A 94 -5.56 -11.81 -5.49
N LEU A 95 -6.17 -11.10 -6.45
CA LEU A 95 -6.34 -11.58 -7.81
C LEU A 95 -5.00 -11.83 -8.52
N LEU A 96 -4.08 -10.86 -8.45
CA LEU A 96 -2.74 -11.01 -9.02
C LEU A 96 -1.94 -12.13 -8.34
N TYR A 97 -2.10 -12.29 -7.03
CA TYR A 97 -1.46 -13.36 -6.29
C TYR A 97 -1.98 -14.74 -6.71
N LEU A 98 -3.29 -14.90 -6.84
CA LEU A 98 -3.91 -16.14 -7.34
C LEU A 98 -3.49 -16.42 -8.78
N GLN A 99 -3.49 -15.41 -9.65
CA GLN A 99 -3.02 -15.55 -11.02
C GLN A 99 -1.57 -16.04 -11.05
N HIS A 100 -0.70 -15.47 -10.23
CA HIS A 100 0.69 -15.90 -10.13
C HIS A 100 0.82 -17.37 -9.68
N ILE A 101 -0.01 -17.83 -8.73
CA ILE A 101 0.03 -19.22 -8.27
C ILE A 101 -0.44 -20.18 -9.37
N VAL A 102 -1.48 -19.81 -10.11
CA VAL A 102 -2.13 -20.68 -11.11
C VAL A 102 -1.37 -20.72 -12.42
N GLU A 103 -1.02 -19.55 -12.95
CA GLU A 103 -0.43 -19.39 -14.29
C GLU A 103 1.08 -19.10 -14.25
N GLY A 104 1.60 -18.68 -13.09
CA GLY A 104 2.94 -18.11 -12.98
C GLY A 104 2.98 -16.66 -13.47
N MET A 105 4.15 -16.02 -13.35
CA MET A 105 4.45 -14.77 -14.03
C MET A 105 5.56 -14.96 -15.06
N ASN A 106 5.47 -14.24 -16.16
CA ASN A 106 6.47 -14.33 -17.23
C ASN A 106 7.84 -13.85 -16.71
N LYS A 107 8.83 -14.75 -16.67
CA LYS A 107 10.17 -14.46 -16.13
C LYS A 107 10.93 -13.39 -16.91
N ALA A 108 10.56 -13.12 -18.16
CA ALA A 108 11.16 -12.08 -18.98
C ALA A 108 10.85 -10.65 -18.52
N GLU A 109 9.84 -10.48 -17.65
CA GLU A 109 9.30 -9.16 -17.25
C GLU A 109 9.66 -8.76 -15.82
N HIS A 110 10.57 -9.48 -15.15
CA HIS A 110 10.90 -9.18 -13.76
C HIS A 110 11.90 -8.02 -13.63
N PHE A 111 11.62 -7.11 -12.71
CA PHE A 111 12.55 -6.05 -12.30
C PHE A 111 13.77 -6.64 -11.59
N ASP A 112 14.94 -6.05 -11.76
CA ASP A 112 16.15 -6.48 -11.05
C ASP A 112 16.10 -6.12 -9.55
N HIS A 113 15.53 -4.96 -9.25
CA HIS A 113 15.34 -4.45 -7.89
C HIS A 113 14.13 -3.51 -7.88
N THR A 114 13.34 -3.54 -6.81
CA THR A 114 12.18 -2.67 -6.65
C THR A 114 12.29 -1.87 -5.36
N VAL A 115 12.06 -0.55 -5.48
CA VAL A 115 11.98 0.36 -4.33
C VAL A 115 10.52 0.68 -4.08
N ILE A 116 10.05 0.40 -2.87
CA ILE A 116 8.70 0.70 -2.41
C ILE A 116 8.82 1.84 -1.41
N ASP A 117 8.30 3.01 -1.79
CA ASP A 117 8.21 4.18 -0.93
C ASP A 117 6.80 4.27 -0.30
N GLU A 118 6.69 4.96 0.83
CA GLU A 118 5.44 5.10 1.61
C GLU A 118 4.76 3.75 1.91
N ALA A 119 5.56 2.72 2.23
CA ALA A 119 5.07 1.35 2.39
C ALA A 119 4.01 1.17 3.48
N GLN A 120 3.92 2.11 4.43
CA GLN A 120 2.85 2.14 5.44
C GLN A 120 1.44 2.33 4.87
N ASP A 121 1.30 2.73 3.60
CA ASP A 121 0.01 2.86 2.92
C ASP A 121 -0.35 1.60 2.10
N LEU A 122 0.53 0.60 2.05
CA LEU A 122 0.32 -0.67 1.35
C LEU A 122 0.12 -1.80 2.35
N SER A 123 -0.77 -2.73 2.00
CA SER A 123 -0.93 -3.99 2.72
C SER A 123 0.27 -4.91 2.51
N ALA A 124 0.49 -5.84 3.44
CA ALA A 124 1.51 -6.86 3.30
C ALA A 124 1.34 -7.68 2.00
N LEU A 125 0.10 -7.94 1.58
CA LEU A 125 -0.19 -8.68 0.35
C LEU A 125 0.17 -7.89 -0.91
N GLU A 126 -0.12 -6.59 -0.96
CA GLU A 126 0.29 -5.73 -2.08
C GLU A 126 1.82 -5.74 -2.24
N ILE A 127 2.55 -5.60 -1.12
CA ILE A 127 4.01 -5.67 -1.11
C ILE A 127 4.50 -7.06 -1.56
N ALA A 128 3.84 -8.14 -1.12
CA ALA A 128 4.16 -9.49 -1.54
C ALA A 128 4.00 -9.67 -3.05
N VAL A 129 2.91 -9.18 -3.64
CA VAL A 129 2.67 -9.24 -5.09
C VAL A 129 3.75 -8.48 -5.87
N VAL A 130 4.12 -7.29 -5.43
CA VAL A 130 5.24 -6.53 -6.03
C VAL A 130 6.55 -7.33 -5.96
N SER A 131 6.79 -8.05 -4.86
CA SER A 131 7.98 -8.89 -4.71
C SER A 131 8.06 -10.02 -5.74
N LEU A 132 6.91 -10.57 -6.14
CA LEU A 132 6.84 -11.67 -7.11
C LEU A 132 7.28 -11.21 -8.51
N ALA A 133 7.12 -9.93 -8.83
CA ALA A 133 7.60 -9.33 -10.08
C ALA A 133 9.07 -8.89 -10.01
N THR A 134 9.79 -9.20 -8.93
CA THR A 134 11.16 -8.75 -8.68
C THR A 134 12.11 -9.93 -8.56
N LYS A 135 13.21 -9.92 -9.33
CA LYS A 135 14.21 -10.99 -9.31
C LYS A 135 14.79 -11.15 -7.92
N ASN A 136 14.86 -12.41 -7.46
CA ASN A 136 15.37 -12.79 -6.14
C ASN A 136 14.70 -12.02 -4.98
N GLN A 137 13.52 -11.43 -5.19
CA GLN A 137 12.84 -10.57 -4.22
C GLN A 137 13.76 -9.45 -3.68
N SER A 138 14.57 -8.87 -4.57
CA SER A 138 15.46 -7.76 -4.23
C SER A 138 14.65 -6.47 -4.03
N LEU A 139 14.35 -6.13 -2.78
CA LEU A 139 13.50 -4.99 -2.43
C LEU A 139 14.21 -3.99 -1.52
N THR A 140 13.91 -2.71 -1.71
CA THR A 140 14.12 -1.66 -0.71
C THR A 140 12.75 -1.13 -0.32
N ILE A 141 12.37 -1.28 0.95
CA ILE A 141 11.07 -0.86 1.45
C ILE A 141 11.30 0.27 2.44
N VAL A 142 10.67 1.42 2.19
CA VAL A 142 10.84 2.66 2.94
C VAL A 142 9.47 3.18 3.35
N GLY A 143 9.38 3.73 4.55
CA GLY A 143 8.13 4.31 5.06
C GLY A 143 8.25 4.75 6.52
N ASP A 144 7.13 5.20 7.06
CA ASP A 144 6.97 5.57 8.46
C ASP A 144 5.58 5.14 8.95
N ILE A 145 5.54 4.10 9.80
CA ILE A 145 4.28 3.56 10.36
C ILE A 145 3.45 4.65 11.05
N ALA A 146 4.10 5.63 11.70
CA ALA A 146 3.41 6.72 12.37
C ALA A 146 2.67 7.66 11.40
N GLN A 147 2.99 7.58 10.10
CA GLN A 147 2.33 8.35 9.04
C GLN A 147 1.24 7.56 8.32
N GLY A 148 0.95 6.32 8.71
CA GLY A 148 -0.15 5.54 8.14
C GLY A 148 -1.50 6.19 8.46
N ILE A 149 -2.11 6.86 7.47
CA ILE A 149 -3.43 7.51 7.63
C ILE A 149 -4.58 6.59 7.22
N HIS A 150 -4.28 5.50 6.52
CA HIS A 150 -5.22 4.46 6.11
C HIS A 150 -5.05 3.23 7.00
N SER A 151 -5.48 3.34 8.25
CA SER A 151 -5.35 2.28 9.26
C SER A 151 -6.13 1.00 8.93
N TYR A 152 -6.85 0.92 7.82
CA TYR A 152 -7.59 -0.27 7.40
C TYR A 152 -6.92 -1.02 6.24
N ARG A 153 -5.86 -0.44 5.63
CA ARG A 153 -5.23 -0.98 4.41
C ARG A 153 -3.73 -1.17 4.54
N GLY A 154 -3.04 -0.26 5.22
CA GLY A 154 -1.60 -0.30 5.37
C GLY A 154 -1.11 -1.34 6.37
N ILE A 155 0.18 -1.67 6.32
CA ILE A 155 0.86 -2.39 7.40
C ILE A 155 0.80 -1.58 8.71
N HIS A 156 0.64 -2.28 9.83
CA HIS A 156 0.59 -1.70 11.16
C HIS A 156 1.95 -1.78 11.87
N ALA A 157 2.78 -2.74 11.49
CA ALA A 157 4.09 -2.95 12.08
C ALA A 157 5.07 -3.50 11.02
N TRP A 158 6.35 -3.13 11.12
CA TRP A 158 7.38 -3.65 10.21
C TRP A 158 7.59 -5.15 10.37
N GLU A 159 7.20 -5.73 11.50
CA GLU A 159 7.20 -7.16 11.81
C GLU A 159 6.34 -7.97 10.84
N GLU A 160 5.25 -7.41 10.31
CA GLU A 160 4.42 -8.07 9.29
C GLU A 160 5.24 -8.42 8.04
N LEU A 161 6.24 -7.59 7.74
CA LEU A 161 7.17 -7.81 6.64
C LEU A 161 8.38 -8.63 7.10
N THR A 162 9.07 -8.18 8.15
CA THR A 162 10.37 -8.70 8.56
C THR A 162 10.30 -10.08 9.23
N GLN A 163 9.23 -10.33 9.99
CA GLN A 163 8.97 -11.59 10.70
C GLN A 163 7.82 -12.39 10.08
N GLY A 164 6.99 -11.75 9.25
CA GLY A 164 5.95 -12.38 8.45
C GLY A 164 6.44 -12.74 7.04
N ILE A 165 5.98 -11.98 6.04
CA ILE A 165 6.05 -12.40 4.63
C ILE A 165 7.48 -12.61 4.09
N PHE A 166 8.46 -11.87 4.62
CA PHE A 166 9.86 -11.94 4.15
C PHE A 166 10.81 -12.59 5.15
N GLN A 167 10.32 -13.20 6.24
CA GLN A 167 11.17 -13.80 7.28
C GLN A 167 12.26 -14.73 6.73
N LYS A 168 11.91 -15.56 5.74
CA LYS A 168 12.82 -16.53 5.12
C LYS A 168 13.97 -15.88 4.34
N LEU A 169 13.79 -14.64 3.88
CA LEU A 169 14.80 -13.85 3.17
C LEU A 169 15.81 -13.20 4.13
N ARG A 170 15.54 -13.21 5.44
CA ARG A 170 16.36 -12.56 6.48
C ARG A 170 16.60 -11.08 6.15
N PRO A 171 15.53 -10.27 6.05
CA PRO A 171 15.64 -8.87 5.68
C PRO A 171 16.44 -8.10 6.74
N SER A 172 17.17 -7.08 6.29
CA SER A 172 17.83 -6.12 7.18
C SER A 172 16.88 -4.94 7.42
N TYR A 173 16.71 -4.57 8.68
CA TYR A 173 15.88 -3.44 9.09
C TYR A 173 16.75 -2.34 9.71
N TYR A 174 16.55 -1.11 9.27
CA TYR A 174 17.30 0.06 9.73
C TYR A 174 16.35 1.23 9.97
N THR A 175 16.53 1.89 11.11
CA THR A 175 15.72 3.04 11.49
C THR A 175 16.51 4.34 11.34
N LEU A 176 15.98 5.30 10.57
CA LEU A 176 16.52 6.64 10.44
C LEU A 176 15.75 7.61 11.34
N SER A 177 16.40 8.12 12.39
CA SER A 177 15.76 9.04 13.33
C SER A 177 16.08 10.52 13.07
N GLN A 178 17.07 10.84 12.25
CA GLN A 178 17.46 12.23 12.02
C GLN A 178 16.52 12.92 11.03
N SER A 179 15.95 14.06 11.43
CA SER A 179 15.11 14.88 10.57
C SER A 179 15.79 16.21 10.23
N TYR A 180 15.87 16.48 8.93
CA TYR A 180 16.44 17.70 8.35
C TYR A 180 15.36 18.64 7.79
N ARG A 181 14.08 18.25 7.86
CA ARG A 181 12.96 18.96 7.20
C ARG A 181 12.44 20.13 8.02
N SER A 182 12.18 19.89 9.32
CA SER A 182 11.47 20.84 10.18
C SER A 182 12.37 21.42 11.27
N THR A 183 11.96 22.55 11.84
CA THR A 183 12.66 23.15 12.98
C THR A 183 12.58 22.27 14.22
N ILE A 184 13.52 22.46 15.14
CA ILE A 184 13.57 21.76 16.42
C ILE A 184 12.25 21.92 17.19
N GLU A 185 11.66 23.11 17.16
CA GLU A 185 10.43 23.44 17.88
C GLU A 185 9.20 22.73 17.30
N ILE A 186 9.06 22.71 15.96
CA ILE A 186 7.99 21.96 15.28
C ILE A 186 8.13 20.46 15.59
N MET A 187 9.36 19.93 15.48
CA MET A 187 9.61 18.50 15.70
C MET A 187 9.34 18.08 17.15
N LYS A 188 9.73 18.91 18.13
CA LYS A 188 9.39 18.66 19.54
C LYS A 188 7.88 18.61 19.75
N CYS A 189 7.13 19.55 19.18
CA CYS A 189 5.68 19.55 19.28
C CYS A 189 5.07 18.29 18.64
N ALA A 190 5.53 17.89 17.45
CA ALA A 190 5.07 16.68 16.77
C ALA A 190 5.38 15.41 17.58
N ASN A 191 6.58 15.30 18.15
CA ASN A 191 6.95 14.17 19.01
C ASN A 191 6.07 14.07 20.26
N GLU A 192 5.66 15.19 20.88
CA GLU A 192 4.74 15.16 22.02
C GLU A 192 3.34 14.65 21.63
N VAL A 193 2.87 14.97 20.42
CA VAL A 193 1.63 14.39 19.89
C VAL A 193 1.80 12.90 19.64
N LEU A 194 2.90 12.50 19.00
CA LEU A 194 3.18 11.11 18.67
C LEU A 194 3.26 10.21 19.91
N ARG A 195 3.81 10.70 21.03
CA ARG A 195 3.84 9.97 22.32
C ARG A 195 2.45 9.62 22.87
N GLN A 196 1.39 10.30 22.43
CA GLN A 196 0.02 10.02 22.85
C GLN A 196 -0.68 8.98 21.97
N ILE A 197 -0.04 8.55 20.88
CA ILE A 197 -0.56 7.55 19.96
C ILE A 197 -0.01 6.19 20.38
N GLU A 198 -0.88 5.21 20.55
CA GLU A 198 -0.50 3.82 20.80
C GLU A 198 -0.08 3.16 19.48
N LEU A 199 1.22 3.13 19.21
CA LEU A 199 1.81 2.42 18.07
C LEU A 199 2.68 1.25 18.56
N PRO A 200 2.73 0.12 17.82
CA PRO A 200 3.60 -1.01 18.15
C PRO A 200 5.08 -0.60 18.25
N GLU A 201 5.52 0.28 17.35
CA GLU A 201 6.85 0.88 17.34
C GLU A 201 6.72 2.39 17.18
N THR A 202 7.37 3.15 18.06
CA THR A 202 7.42 4.62 17.98
C THR A 202 8.86 5.09 17.87
N VAL A 203 9.22 5.59 16.69
CA VAL A 203 10.54 6.20 16.46
C VAL A 203 10.38 7.71 16.53
N LEU A 204 10.91 8.31 17.58
CA LEU A 204 10.90 9.77 17.71
C LEU A 204 11.95 10.40 16.80
N ALA A 205 11.53 11.39 16.03
CA ALA A 205 12.41 12.13 15.16
C ALA A 205 13.33 13.05 15.97
N LYS A 206 14.61 13.05 15.62
CA LYS A 206 15.69 13.86 16.18
C LYS A 206 15.97 15.01 15.20
N PRO A 207 15.48 16.23 15.48
CA PRO A 207 15.69 17.36 14.57
C PRO A 207 17.16 17.75 14.56
N VAL A 208 17.66 18.11 13.37
CA VAL A 208 19.05 18.46 13.16
C VAL A 208 19.14 19.92 12.68
N LEU A 209 19.90 20.74 13.42
CA LEU A 209 20.54 21.98 12.93
C LEU A 209 19.66 23.18 12.50
N ARG A 210 18.36 23.27 12.84
CA ARG A 210 17.57 24.50 12.62
C ARG A 210 16.58 24.84 13.74
N HIS A 211 16.76 26.02 14.33
CA HIS A 211 15.78 26.64 15.23
C HIS A 211 14.83 27.54 14.44
N GLY A 212 13.61 27.69 14.94
CA GLY A 212 12.65 28.68 14.49
C GLY A 212 11.57 28.95 15.53
N ASP A 213 10.45 29.50 15.09
CA ASP A 213 9.36 29.81 16.00
C ASP A 213 8.67 28.56 16.52
N LYS A 214 8.21 28.63 17.77
CA LYS A 214 7.40 27.57 18.36
C LYS A 214 6.02 27.54 17.73
N PRO A 215 5.43 26.35 17.48
CA PRO A 215 4.02 26.24 17.14
C PRO A 215 3.16 26.93 18.19
N ILE A 216 2.18 27.73 17.72
CA ILE A 216 1.27 28.46 18.60
C ILE A 216 -0.10 27.78 18.52
N MET A 217 -0.63 27.40 19.68
CA MET A 217 -2.00 26.89 19.81
C MET A 217 -2.93 28.04 20.20
N VAL A 218 -4.00 28.21 19.43
CA VAL A 218 -5.02 29.24 19.67
C VAL A 218 -6.39 28.56 19.77
N SER A 219 -7.20 28.99 20.74
CA SER A 219 -8.60 28.58 20.88
C SER A 219 -9.51 29.81 20.70
N PRO A 220 -10.00 30.08 19.47
CA PRO A 220 -10.86 31.23 19.22
C PRO A 220 -12.24 31.06 19.88
N ALA A 221 -12.79 32.17 20.41
CA ALA A 221 -14.10 32.17 21.06
C ALA A 221 -15.27 31.91 20.09
N THR A 222 -15.11 32.29 18.81
CA THR A 222 -16.12 32.11 17.77
C THR A 222 -15.49 31.68 16.45
N ARG A 223 -16.32 31.18 15.53
CA ARG A 223 -15.87 30.73 14.21
C ARG A 223 -15.42 31.90 13.33
N GLU A 224 -16.09 33.03 13.46
CA GLU A 224 -15.76 34.27 12.75
C GLU A 224 -14.37 34.76 13.15
N LYS A 225 -14.08 34.75 14.46
CA LYS A 225 -12.77 35.12 14.99
C LYS A 225 -11.67 34.16 14.54
N LEU A 226 -11.95 32.86 14.45
CA LEU A 226 -11.02 31.89 13.86
C LEU A 226 -10.62 32.31 12.43
N TRP A 227 -11.58 32.70 11.58
CA TRP A 227 -11.28 33.09 10.20
C TRP A 227 -10.53 34.41 10.10
N GLU A 228 -10.82 35.37 10.99
CA GLU A 228 -10.06 36.61 11.09
C GLU A 228 -8.61 36.35 11.51
N ASP A 229 -8.40 35.52 12.54
CA ASP A 229 -7.07 35.16 13.02
C ASP A 229 -6.26 34.42 11.94
N VAL A 230 -6.89 33.48 11.21
CA VAL A 230 -6.24 32.77 10.09
C VAL A 230 -5.87 33.73 8.97
N ALA A 231 -6.79 34.60 8.53
CA ALA A 231 -6.52 35.56 7.47
C ALA A 231 -5.38 36.52 7.83
N LYS A 232 -5.38 37.03 9.08
CA LYS A 232 -4.29 37.88 9.58
C LYS A 232 -2.95 37.15 9.51
N ARG A 233 -2.90 35.87 9.92
CA ARG A 233 -1.68 35.08 9.91
C ARG A 233 -1.15 34.80 8.49
N VAL A 234 -2.05 34.57 7.55
CA VAL A 234 -1.69 34.39 6.13
C VAL A 234 -1.01 35.65 5.60
N GLU A 235 -1.56 36.83 5.89
CA GLU A 235 -0.95 38.10 5.47
C GLU A 235 0.39 38.37 6.18
N GLU A 236 0.52 38.03 7.46
CA GLU A 236 1.81 38.09 8.18
C GLU A 236 2.88 37.21 7.52
N TYR A 237 2.54 35.99 7.08
CA TYR A 237 3.48 35.11 6.40
C TYR A 237 3.79 35.58 4.97
N ARG A 238 2.82 36.14 4.25
CA ARG A 238 3.09 36.78 2.95
C ARG A 238 4.07 37.94 3.08
N ALA A 239 3.87 38.80 4.08
CA ALA A 239 4.77 39.92 4.36
C ALA A 239 6.20 39.46 4.70
N GLN A 240 6.35 38.25 5.26
CA GLN A 240 7.65 37.61 5.51
C GLN A 240 8.25 36.91 4.28
N GLY A 241 7.53 36.88 3.15
CA GLY A 241 8.01 36.31 1.88
C GLY A 241 7.76 34.81 1.73
N PHE A 242 6.92 34.19 2.55
CA PHE A 242 6.55 32.78 2.35
C PHE A 242 5.76 32.60 1.05
N GLN A 243 6.23 31.69 0.19
CA GLN A 243 5.61 31.41 -1.11
C GLN A 243 4.52 30.33 -1.05
N THR A 244 4.56 29.48 -0.01
CA THR A 244 3.65 28.36 0.20
C THR A 244 3.00 28.48 1.57
N ILE A 245 1.66 28.57 1.61
CA ILE A 245 0.90 28.65 2.85
C ILE A 245 -0.26 27.65 2.76
N ALA A 246 -0.16 26.57 3.54
CA ALA A 246 -1.19 25.54 3.58
C ALA A 246 -2.10 25.69 4.81
N ILE A 247 -3.41 25.70 4.59
CA ILE A 247 -4.45 25.63 5.60
C ILE A 247 -5.01 24.21 5.58
N VAL A 248 -4.58 23.40 6.55
CA VAL A 248 -4.92 21.98 6.63
C VAL A 248 -6.14 21.78 7.53
N THR A 249 -7.12 21.01 7.07
CA THR A 249 -8.31 20.64 7.87
C THR A 249 -8.50 19.12 7.93
N LYS A 250 -9.35 18.62 8.83
CA LYS A 250 -9.56 17.16 8.98
C LYS A 250 -10.22 16.52 7.75
N THR A 251 -11.17 17.19 7.10
CA THR A 251 -11.99 16.60 6.04
C THR A 251 -12.23 17.56 4.90
N ILE A 252 -12.55 17.06 3.70
CA ILE A 252 -12.86 17.91 2.55
C ILE A 252 -14.06 18.83 2.82
N GLY A 253 -15.04 18.38 3.61
CA GLY A 253 -16.16 19.21 4.05
C GLY A 253 -15.72 20.37 4.95
N ALA A 254 -14.73 20.15 5.83
CA ALA A 254 -14.13 21.21 6.63
C ALA A 254 -13.30 22.19 5.77
N SER A 255 -12.57 21.69 4.77
CA SER A 255 -11.84 22.53 3.80
C SER A 255 -12.77 23.44 3.02
N LYS A 256 -13.90 22.92 2.52
CA LYS A 256 -14.94 23.73 1.84
C LYS A 256 -15.52 24.81 2.76
N LYS A 257 -15.75 24.49 4.04
CA LYS A 257 -16.21 25.47 5.04
C LYS A 257 -15.16 26.55 5.31
N ALA A 258 -13.89 26.18 5.44
CA ALA A 258 -12.78 27.11 5.62
C ALA A 258 -12.64 28.04 4.40
N GLN A 259 -12.69 27.48 3.18
CA GLN A 259 -12.64 28.27 1.95
C GLN A 259 -13.76 29.31 1.90
N LYS A 260 -15.00 28.92 2.22
CA LYS A 260 -16.15 29.83 2.27
C LYS A 260 -16.02 30.89 3.37
N GLY A 261 -15.52 30.52 4.55
CA GLY A 261 -15.33 31.45 5.68
C GLY A 261 -14.22 32.48 5.48
N LEU A 262 -13.22 32.13 4.66
CA LEU A 262 -12.09 32.99 4.30
C LEU A 262 -12.30 33.73 2.97
N GLN A 263 -13.39 33.45 2.25
CA GLN A 263 -13.74 34.11 1.00
C GLN A 263 -13.92 35.62 1.24
N GLY A 264 -13.26 36.44 0.43
CA GLY A 264 -13.23 37.90 0.59
C GLY A 264 -12.26 38.42 1.66
N LYS A 265 -11.59 37.53 2.41
CA LYS A 265 -10.45 37.87 3.27
C LYS A 265 -9.11 37.48 2.64
N ILE A 266 -9.10 36.42 1.82
CA ILE A 266 -7.96 35.94 1.03
C ILE A 266 -8.49 35.69 -0.39
N GLU A 267 -7.99 36.42 -1.38
CA GLU A 267 -8.57 36.44 -2.73
C GLU A 267 -8.09 35.29 -3.63
N ASP A 268 -6.84 34.87 -3.50
CA ASP A 268 -6.11 33.91 -4.35
C ASP A 268 -5.97 32.51 -3.70
N MET A 269 -6.97 32.13 -2.89
CA MET A 269 -6.96 30.87 -2.15
C MET A 269 -7.49 29.71 -3.00
N THR A 270 -6.69 28.66 -3.14
CA THR A 270 -7.07 27.45 -3.89
C THR A 270 -7.51 26.33 -2.95
N LEU A 271 -8.63 25.65 -3.26
CA LEU A 271 -9.04 24.43 -2.57
C LEU A 271 -8.52 23.23 -3.34
N LEU A 272 -7.68 22.40 -2.72
CA LEU A 272 -7.27 21.13 -3.30
C LEU A 272 -8.27 20.02 -2.98
N SER A 273 -8.52 19.22 -4.01
CA SER A 273 -9.33 18.02 -4.00
C SER A 273 -8.52 16.83 -4.51
N SER A 274 -9.04 15.61 -4.33
CA SER A 274 -8.38 14.38 -4.80
C SER A 274 -8.26 14.26 -6.33
N LYS A 275 -8.79 15.23 -7.09
CA LYS A 275 -8.66 15.29 -8.56
C LYS A 275 -7.50 16.17 -9.02
N ASP A 276 -6.89 16.91 -8.10
CA ASP A 276 -5.86 17.87 -8.41
C ASP A 276 -4.47 17.21 -8.28
N ASN A 277 -3.71 17.19 -9.38
CA ASN A 277 -2.44 16.48 -9.46
C ASN A 277 -1.21 17.37 -9.16
N GLN A 278 -1.41 18.66 -8.87
CA GLN A 278 -0.33 19.62 -8.64
C GLN A 278 -0.68 20.59 -7.52
N PHE A 279 0.32 20.93 -6.72
CA PHE A 279 0.20 22.00 -5.73
C PHE A 279 0.44 23.36 -6.42
N PRO A 280 -0.56 24.26 -6.46
CA PRO A 280 -0.48 25.48 -7.24
C PRO A 280 0.43 26.57 -6.62
N GLY A 281 0.97 26.34 -5.42
CA GLY A 281 1.66 27.38 -4.65
C GLY A 281 0.67 28.36 -4.00
N GLY A 282 1.19 29.41 -3.36
CA GLY A 282 0.36 30.43 -2.72
C GLY A 282 -0.42 29.89 -1.52
N VAL A 283 -1.62 30.42 -1.30
CA VAL A 283 -2.49 30.01 -0.19
C VAL A 283 -3.41 28.88 -0.63
N THR A 284 -3.24 27.72 0.00
CA THR A 284 -4.00 26.53 -0.35
C THR A 284 -4.74 25.97 0.87
N VAL A 285 -6.01 25.58 0.68
CA VAL A 285 -6.80 24.85 1.68
C VAL A 285 -6.90 23.39 1.25
N MET A 286 -6.61 22.46 2.15
CA MET A 286 -6.70 21.04 1.83
C MET A 286 -7.07 20.19 3.06
N PRO A 287 -7.70 19.02 2.86
CA PRO A 287 -7.83 18.04 3.92
C PRO A 287 -6.49 17.35 4.22
N ALA A 288 -6.32 16.87 5.46
CA ALA A 288 -5.08 16.28 5.95
C ALA A 288 -4.61 15.07 5.11
N TYR A 289 -5.51 14.25 4.57
CA TYR A 289 -5.11 13.11 3.75
C TYR A 289 -4.48 13.51 2.41
N LEU A 290 -4.68 14.75 1.95
CA LEU A 290 -4.02 15.27 0.75
C LEU A 290 -2.69 15.95 1.05
N THR A 291 -2.26 16.09 2.31
CA THR A 291 -0.93 16.68 2.60
C THR A 291 0.21 15.72 2.25
N LYS A 292 -0.08 14.41 2.13
CA LYS A 292 0.89 13.41 1.69
C LYS A 292 1.28 13.67 0.23
N GLY A 293 2.57 13.61 -0.07
CA GLY A 293 3.12 13.87 -1.41
C GLY A 293 3.37 15.35 -1.74
N PHE A 294 2.93 16.30 -0.91
CA PHE A 294 3.28 17.72 -1.07
C PHE A 294 4.24 18.16 0.03
N ALA A 295 5.50 18.41 -0.35
CA ALA A 295 6.39 19.18 0.50
C ALA A 295 5.97 20.67 0.41
N VAL A 296 5.43 21.20 1.52
CA VAL A 296 5.09 22.62 1.69
C VAL A 296 6.29 23.39 2.23
#